data_AF-A0A366HBB5-F1
#
_entry.id   AF-A0A366HBB5-F1
#
_cell.length_a   1.000
_cell.length_b   1.000
_cell.length_c   1.000
_cell.angle_alpha   90.00
_cell.angle_beta   90.00
_cell.angle_gamma   90.00
#
_symmetry.space_group_name_H-M   'P 1'
#
loop_
_entity.id
_entity.type
_entity.pdbx_description
1 polymer ?
#
loop_
_entity_poly.entity_id
_entity_poly.type
_entity_poly.pdbx_seq_one_letter_code
_entity_poly.pdbx_strand_id
1 'polypeptide(L)'
;MSPQLAYENIGRLRTGRLLTPRDIDTIGTTLKKGPDFNGYALLLSLPDVHLRHLEQARNQVPIRFTLYPMLTGYMLAVVTIQSGNFQARAAIPLIDEQSLAWLDWCIQNKTLACFVDVPETNQLALLQSPHPFPDAKAMRALVHVPEDLTAEDVLTALVPATLELLKSEALSSSLPGETVDEVQLFVISNVLEGPDYIRTMEDVVGPMH
;
A
#
# COMPACT_ATOMS: atom_id res chain seq x y z
N MET A 1 -1.65 28.55 -19.32
CA MET A 1 -1.02 27.39 -18.66
C MET A 1 -1.78 26.15 -19.11
N SER A 2 -1.11 25.25 -19.83
CA SER A 2 -1.75 24.06 -20.38
C SER A 2 -2.02 23.04 -19.26
N PRO A 3 -3.22 22.44 -19.16
CA PRO A 3 -3.57 21.44 -18.13
C PRO A 3 -2.64 20.21 -18.11
N GLN A 4 -1.90 19.97 -19.20
CA GLN A 4 -0.99 18.84 -19.37
C GLN A 4 0.24 18.88 -18.46
N LEU A 5 0.71 20.07 -18.05
CA LEU A 5 1.85 20.21 -17.12
C LEU A 5 1.48 19.97 -15.65
N ALA A 6 0.19 19.86 -15.31
CA ALA A 6 -0.24 19.53 -13.96
C ALA A 6 -0.18 18.02 -13.69
N TYR A 7 -0.25 17.17 -14.71
CA TYR A 7 -0.32 15.72 -14.54
C TYR A 7 1.05 15.02 -14.43
N GLU A 8 2.15 15.67 -14.84
CA GLU A 8 3.48 15.03 -14.88
C GLU A 8 4.11 14.82 -13.48
N ASN A 9 3.58 15.45 -12.42
CA ASN A 9 4.10 15.29 -11.06
C ASN A 9 3.09 14.70 -10.05
N ILE A 10 1.85 14.42 -10.45
CA ILE A 10 0.80 13.92 -9.56
C ILE A 10 0.76 12.40 -9.65
N GLY A 11 1.63 11.71 -8.92
CA GLY A 11 1.51 10.26 -8.75
C GLY A 11 2.57 9.42 -9.46
N ARG A 12 3.44 8.76 -8.70
CA ARG A 12 4.23 7.62 -9.21
C ARG A 12 3.53 6.31 -8.86
N LEU A 13 3.29 5.46 -9.86
CA LEU A 13 2.85 4.07 -9.65
C LEU A 13 4.07 3.20 -9.36
N ARG A 14 4.00 2.39 -8.30
CA ARG A 14 5.02 1.41 -7.92
C ARG A 14 4.38 0.08 -7.54
N THR A 15 5.20 -0.96 -7.48
CA THR A 15 4.82 -2.23 -6.87
C THR A 15 5.21 -2.23 -5.40
N GLY A 16 4.33 -2.74 -4.55
CA GLY A 16 4.66 -3.10 -3.17
C GLY A 16 4.32 -4.56 -2.92
N ARG A 17 4.69 -5.06 -1.74
CA ARG A 17 4.45 -6.46 -1.37
C ARG A 17 3.70 -6.54 -0.06
N LEU A 18 2.95 -7.62 0.12
CA LEU A 18 2.41 -7.98 1.42
C LEU A 18 3.32 -9.02 2.04
N LEU A 19 3.86 -8.75 3.21
CA LEU A 19 4.73 -9.66 3.94
C LEU A 19 3.93 -10.51 4.91
N THR A 20 4.14 -11.81 4.86
CA THR A 20 3.69 -12.78 5.86
C THR A 20 4.67 -12.83 7.05
N PRO A 21 4.28 -13.42 8.19
CA PRO A 21 5.22 -13.67 9.29
C PRO A 21 6.50 -14.39 8.84
N ARG A 22 6.37 -15.35 7.91
CA ARG A 22 7.50 -16.11 7.37
C ARG A 22 8.45 -15.24 6.54
N ASP A 23 7.92 -14.31 5.76
CA ASP A 23 8.74 -13.37 4.98
C ASP A 23 9.54 -12.46 5.92
N ILE A 24 8.90 -12.01 6.99
CA ILE A 24 9.51 -11.13 7.99
C ILE A 24 10.60 -11.85 8.76
N ASP A 25 10.38 -13.10 9.17
CA ASP A 25 11.43 -13.93 9.77
C ASP A 25 12.64 -14.06 8.85
N THR A 26 12.39 -14.30 7.56
CA THR A 26 13.45 -14.40 6.53
C THR A 26 14.22 -13.09 6.41
N ILE A 27 13.54 -11.96 6.32
CA ILE A 27 14.16 -10.63 6.30
C ILE A 27 14.96 -10.39 7.59
N GLY A 28 14.40 -10.75 8.74
CA GLY A 28 15.02 -10.61 10.05
C GLY A 28 16.35 -11.36 10.16
N THR A 29 16.49 -12.52 9.50
CA THR A 29 17.77 -13.27 9.48
C THR A 29 18.90 -12.55 8.74
N THR A 30 18.56 -11.66 7.80
CA THR A 30 19.56 -10.86 7.05
C THR A 30 19.99 -9.60 7.80
N LEU A 31 19.24 -9.19 8.81
CA LEU A 31 19.51 -8.00 9.62
C LEU A 31 20.34 -8.35 10.86
N LYS A 32 21.30 -7.49 11.21
CA LYS A 32 22.15 -7.64 12.40
C LYS A 32 21.35 -7.66 13.71
N LYS A 33 20.15 -7.06 13.70
CA LYS A 33 19.13 -7.14 14.74
C LYS A 33 17.77 -7.08 14.04
N GLY A 34 17.10 -8.21 13.91
CA GLY A 34 15.77 -8.27 13.32
C GLY A 34 14.75 -7.43 14.12
N PRO A 35 13.72 -6.89 13.47
CA PRO A 35 12.59 -6.29 14.17
C PRO A 35 11.92 -7.35 15.04
N ASP A 36 11.61 -7.04 16.30
CA ASP A 36 10.78 -7.88 17.17
C ASP A 36 9.31 -7.74 16.75
N PHE A 37 9.00 -8.26 15.56
CA PHE A 37 7.71 -8.13 14.92
C PHE A 37 7.30 -9.47 14.30
N ASN A 38 6.20 -10.02 14.79
CA ASN A 38 5.60 -11.25 14.29
C ASN A 38 4.16 -10.94 13.84
N GLY A 39 3.94 -10.83 12.54
CA GLY A 39 2.66 -10.42 11.99
C GLY A 39 2.68 -10.25 10.49
N TYR A 40 1.72 -9.48 9.98
CA TYR A 40 1.68 -9.11 8.57
C TYR A 40 2.02 -7.63 8.41
N ALA A 41 2.73 -7.28 7.34
CA ALA A 41 3.12 -5.91 7.07
C ALA A 41 3.13 -5.63 5.56
N LEU A 42 2.92 -4.38 5.18
CA LEU A 42 3.21 -3.93 3.81
C LEU A 42 4.72 -3.72 3.66
N LEU A 43 5.28 -4.01 2.48
CA LEU A 43 6.63 -3.59 2.11
C LEU A 43 6.53 -2.56 0.99
N LEU A 44 6.98 -1.34 1.30
CA LEU A 44 6.97 -0.20 0.39
C LEU A 44 8.39 0.34 0.24
N SER A 45 8.78 0.76 -0.96
CA SER A 45 10.04 1.43 -1.20
C SER A 45 9.83 2.95 -1.28
N LEU A 46 10.43 3.69 -0.35
CA LEU A 46 10.30 5.14 -0.24
C LEU A 46 11.67 5.82 -0.13
N PRO A 47 11.85 7.01 -0.72
CA PRO A 47 13.04 7.83 -0.48
C PRO A 47 13.24 8.16 1.00
N ASP A 48 14.51 8.20 1.44
CA ASP A 48 14.91 8.46 2.83
C ASP A 48 14.29 9.74 3.42
N VAL A 49 14.12 10.78 2.61
CA VAL A 49 13.52 12.07 3.04
C VAL A 49 12.12 11.90 3.63
N HIS A 50 11.29 11.02 3.04
CA HIS A 50 9.93 10.81 3.52
C HIS A 50 9.91 9.93 4.77
N LEU A 51 10.82 8.96 4.86
CA LEU A 51 10.95 8.13 6.07
C LEU A 51 11.33 8.97 7.28
N ARG A 52 12.33 9.85 7.16
CA ARG A 52 12.76 10.72 8.29
C ARG A 52 11.64 11.56 8.84
N HIS A 53 10.77 12.09 7.98
CA HIS A 53 9.59 12.84 8.41
C HIS A 53 8.55 11.95 9.11
N LEU A 54 8.36 10.71 8.66
CA LEU A 54 7.47 9.73 9.32
C LEU A 54 8.00 9.32 10.70
N GLU A 55 9.31 9.16 10.85
CA GLU A 55 9.96 8.85 12.15
C GLU A 55 9.91 10.04 13.12
N GLN A 56 9.92 11.27 12.61
CA GLN A 56 9.80 12.49 13.41
C GLN A 56 8.38 12.74 13.91
N ALA A 57 7.35 12.12 13.31
CA ALA A 57 5.98 12.13 13.78
C ALA A 57 5.84 11.26 15.05
N ARG A 58 6.45 11.72 16.15
CA ARG A 58 6.83 10.99 17.36
C ARG A 58 5.80 10.08 18.04
N ASN A 59 4.52 10.09 17.68
CA ASN A 59 3.50 9.23 18.33
C ASN A 59 2.28 8.84 17.47
N GLN A 60 2.11 9.38 16.26
CA GLN A 60 0.99 9.03 15.37
C GLN A 60 1.43 9.22 13.92
N VAL A 61 1.82 8.14 13.27
CA VAL A 61 1.93 8.14 11.82
C VAL A 61 0.49 8.32 11.29
N PRO A 62 0.21 9.33 10.45
CA PRO A 62 -1.13 9.56 9.92
C PRO A 62 -1.44 8.47 8.89
N ILE A 63 -1.88 7.31 9.39
CA ILE A 63 -2.29 6.18 8.58
C ILE A 63 -3.82 6.15 8.51
N ARG A 64 -4.34 6.21 7.29
CA ARG A 64 -5.76 5.99 6.97
C ARG A 64 -5.93 4.64 6.30
N PHE A 65 -7.03 3.96 6.62
CA PHE A 65 -7.45 2.73 5.98
C PHE A 65 -8.86 2.91 5.40
N THR A 66 -9.10 2.40 4.19
CA THR A 66 -10.42 2.47 3.55
C THR A 66 -10.66 1.22 2.72
N LEU A 67 -11.90 0.72 2.72
CA LEU A 67 -12.34 -0.37 1.86
C LEU A 67 -13.22 0.17 0.75
N TYR A 68 -12.94 -0.22 -0.49
CA TYR A 68 -13.73 0.11 -1.67
C TYR A 68 -14.29 -1.18 -2.28
N PRO A 69 -15.61 -1.28 -2.53
CA PRO A 69 -16.15 -2.37 -3.32
C PRO A 69 -15.76 -2.19 -4.78
N MET A 70 -15.25 -3.26 -5.40
CA MET A 70 -14.87 -3.26 -6.80
C MET A 70 -16.01 -3.78 -7.67
N LEU A 71 -16.02 -3.37 -8.95
CA LEU A 71 -17.09 -3.74 -9.90
C LEU A 71 -17.20 -5.26 -10.10
N THR A 72 -16.10 -5.99 -9.90
CA THR A 72 -16.01 -7.45 -10.00
C THR A 72 -16.35 -8.16 -8.68
N GLY A 73 -16.81 -7.45 -7.66
CA GLY A 73 -17.33 -8.01 -6.40
C GLY A 73 -16.31 -8.12 -5.27
N TYR A 74 -15.01 -8.19 -5.57
CA TYR A 74 -13.98 -8.17 -4.53
C TYR A 74 -13.84 -6.80 -3.86
N MET A 75 -13.16 -6.76 -2.72
CA MET A 75 -12.90 -5.52 -1.98
C MET A 75 -11.45 -5.04 -2.20
N LEU A 76 -11.26 -3.76 -2.44
CA LEU A 76 -9.96 -3.11 -2.48
C LEU A 76 -9.70 -2.39 -1.15
N ALA A 77 -8.71 -2.84 -0.40
CA ALA A 77 -8.21 -2.09 0.74
C ALA A 77 -7.21 -1.03 0.28
N VAL A 78 -7.30 0.17 0.84
CA VAL A 78 -6.35 1.25 0.60
C VAL A 78 -5.79 1.74 1.91
N VAL A 79 -4.49 1.59 2.09
CA VAL A 79 -3.73 2.16 3.21
C VAL A 79 -3.06 3.44 2.72
N THR A 80 -3.29 4.56 3.38
CA THR A 80 -2.62 5.84 3.08
C THR A 80 -1.72 6.22 4.23
N ILE A 81 -0.45 6.47 3.96
CA ILE A 81 0.55 6.97 4.91
C ILE A 81 0.93 8.37 4.42
N GLN A 82 0.81 9.39 5.27
CA GLN A 82 1.15 10.76 4.90
C GLN A 82 2.35 11.31 5.66
N SER A 83 3.16 12.11 4.98
CA SER A 83 4.33 12.77 5.53
C SER A 83 4.44 14.19 4.95
N GLY A 84 3.97 15.20 5.70
CA GLY A 84 3.82 16.56 5.18
C GLY A 84 2.90 16.57 3.95
N ASN A 85 3.41 17.05 2.81
CA ASN A 85 2.70 17.09 1.54
C ASN A 85 2.81 15.81 0.68
N PHE A 86 3.53 14.79 1.16
CA PHE A 86 3.69 13.50 0.49
C PHE A 86 2.70 12.46 1.02
N GLN A 87 2.07 11.69 0.12
CA GLN A 87 1.28 10.51 0.46
C GLN A 87 1.78 9.24 -0.23
N ALA A 88 2.08 8.21 0.55
CA ALA A 88 2.19 6.83 0.07
C ALA A 88 0.82 6.14 0.21
N ARG A 89 0.24 5.69 -0.90
CA ARG A 89 -1.02 4.93 -0.92
C ARG A 89 -0.72 3.51 -1.34
N ALA A 90 -1.11 2.51 -0.56
CA ALA A 90 -1.03 1.11 -0.95
C ALA A 90 -2.43 0.60 -1.27
N ALA A 91 -2.64 0.10 -2.48
CA ALA A 91 -3.86 -0.53 -2.95
C ALA A 91 -3.69 -2.05 -2.89
N ILE A 92 -4.48 -2.71 -2.05
CA ILE A 92 -4.40 -4.14 -1.72
C ILE A 92 -5.71 -4.81 -2.15
N PRO A 93 -5.71 -5.54 -3.28
CA PRO A 93 -6.84 -6.38 -3.66
C PRO A 93 -7.02 -7.48 -2.61
N LEU A 94 -8.21 -7.57 -2.00
CA LEU A 94 -8.56 -8.62 -1.04
C LEU A 94 -9.13 -9.82 -1.79
N ILE A 95 -8.26 -10.56 -2.47
CA ILE A 95 -8.66 -11.61 -3.43
C ILE A 95 -8.00 -12.98 -3.18
N ASP A 96 -7.11 -13.06 -2.20
CA ASP A 96 -6.37 -14.29 -1.89
C ASP A 96 -6.28 -14.51 -0.37
N GLU A 97 -5.91 -15.73 0.03
CA GLU A 97 -5.81 -16.08 1.45
C GLU A 97 -4.84 -15.17 2.21
N GLN A 98 -3.78 -14.68 1.56
CA GLN A 98 -2.76 -13.87 2.20
C GLN A 98 -3.24 -12.46 2.52
N SER A 99 -3.88 -11.79 1.57
CA SER A 99 -4.49 -10.46 1.73
C SER A 99 -5.63 -10.50 2.74
N LEU A 100 -6.41 -11.57 2.76
CA LEU A 100 -7.44 -11.80 3.78
C LEU A 100 -6.83 -12.01 5.17
N ALA A 101 -5.81 -12.86 5.30
CA ALA A 101 -5.13 -13.11 6.57
C ALA A 101 -4.44 -11.85 7.12
N TRP A 102 -3.86 -11.02 6.25
CA TRP A 102 -3.33 -9.71 6.63
C TRP A 102 -4.42 -8.81 7.20
N LEU A 103 -5.56 -8.67 6.52
CA LEU A 103 -6.65 -7.84 7.00
C LEU A 103 -7.14 -8.33 8.36
N ASP A 104 -7.31 -9.65 8.51
CA ASP A 104 -7.71 -10.26 9.77
C ASP A 104 -6.73 -9.97 10.90
N TRP A 105 -5.44 -10.10 10.63
CA TRP A 105 -4.38 -9.78 11.58
C TRP A 105 -4.41 -8.30 11.98
N CYS A 106 -4.57 -7.39 11.01
CA CYS A 106 -4.68 -5.95 11.26
C CYS A 106 -5.87 -5.62 12.16
N ILE A 107 -7.04 -6.21 11.88
CA ILE A 107 -8.25 -6.02 12.68
C ILE A 107 -8.07 -6.55 14.11
N GLN A 108 -7.51 -7.75 14.27
CA GLN A 108 -7.31 -8.38 15.57
C GLN A 108 -6.34 -7.60 16.45
N ASN A 109 -5.23 -7.14 15.85
CA ASN A 109 -4.16 -6.43 16.56
C ASN A 109 -4.37 -4.91 16.62
N LYS A 110 -5.43 -4.40 15.96
CA LYS A 110 -5.77 -2.96 15.89
C LYS A 110 -4.58 -2.13 15.45
N THR A 111 -3.86 -2.60 14.45
CA THR A 111 -2.61 -1.99 14.00
C THR A 111 -2.41 -2.16 12.50
N LEU A 112 -1.75 -1.19 11.90
CA LEU A 112 -1.21 -1.27 10.55
C LEU A 112 0.30 -1.22 10.65
N ALA A 113 0.97 -2.16 9.99
CA ALA A 113 2.42 -2.26 9.95
C ALA A 113 2.91 -2.13 8.50
N CYS A 114 3.98 -1.36 8.33
CA CYS A 114 4.65 -1.15 7.06
C CYS A 114 6.16 -1.20 7.27
N PHE A 115 6.82 -2.09 6.55
CA PHE A 115 8.24 -1.98 6.30
C PHE A 115 8.48 -1.01 5.16
N VAL A 116 9.37 -0.05 5.40
CA VAL A 116 9.83 0.91 4.42
C VAL A 116 11.27 0.56 4.06
N ASP A 117 11.45 0.11 2.83
CA ASP A 117 12.75 -0.06 2.22
C ASP A 117 13.25 1.29 1.70
N VAL A 118 14.47 1.65 2.07
CA VAL A 118 15.14 2.90 1.70
C VAL A 118 16.31 2.58 0.78
N PRO A 119 16.14 2.67 -0.55
CA PRO A 119 17.16 2.26 -1.51
C PRO A 119 18.48 3.00 -1.35
N GLU A 120 18.45 4.26 -0.93
CA GLU A 120 19.64 5.09 -0.78
C GLU A 120 20.58 4.61 0.33
N THR A 121 20.02 4.00 1.38
CA THR A 121 20.77 3.57 2.57
C THR A 121 20.82 2.06 2.72
N ASN A 122 20.08 1.31 1.89
CA ASN A 122 19.82 -0.12 2.05
C ASN A 122 19.34 -0.47 3.46
N GLN A 123 18.51 0.41 4.03
CA GLN A 123 17.93 0.23 5.35
C GLN A 123 16.46 -0.14 5.23
N LEU A 124 16.02 -0.94 6.20
CA LEU A 124 14.62 -1.29 6.37
C LEU A 124 14.13 -0.70 7.69
N ALA A 125 13.10 0.13 7.61
CA ALA A 125 12.45 0.71 8.77
C ALA A 125 11.07 0.09 8.98
N LEU A 126 10.69 -0.14 10.23
CA LEU A 126 9.35 -0.60 10.60
C LEU A 126 8.52 0.59 11.10
N LEU A 127 7.45 0.90 10.38
CA LEU A 127 6.42 1.84 10.80
C LEU A 127 5.21 1.05 11.30
N GLN A 128 4.78 1.36 12.52
CA GLN A 128 3.57 0.80 13.09
C GLN A 128 2.67 1.92 13.58
N SER A 129 1.39 1.85 13.25
CA SER A 129 0.39 2.75 13.79
C SER A 129 -0.76 1.95 14.39
N PRO A 130 -1.13 2.21 15.66
CA PRO A 130 -2.42 1.82 16.18
C PRO A 130 -3.51 2.34 15.24
N HIS A 131 -4.45 1.48 14.89
CA HIS A 131 -5.56 1.82 14.01
C HIS A 131 -6.86 1.22 14.56
N PRO A 132 -7.82 2.04 14.99
CA PRO A 132 -9.10 1.54 15.46
C PRO A 132 -9.96 1.13 14.26
N PHE A 133 -10.02 -0.17 13.96
CA PHE A 133 -10.94 -0.68 12.95
C PHE A 133 -12.39 -0.65 13.48
N PRO A 134 -13.29 0.15 12.89
CA PRO A 134 -14.68 0.19 13.31
C PRO A 134 -15.39 -1.09 12.88
N ASP A 135 -16.12 -1.72 13.80
CA ASP A 135 -16.92 -2.93 13.56
C ASP A 135 -16.22 -4.02 12.72
N ALA A 136 -15.25 -4.68 13.36
CA ALA A 136 -14.52 -5.82 12.84
C ALA A 136 -15.41 -6.93 12.23
N LYS A 137 -16.64 -7.10 12.73
CA LYS A 137 -17.57 -8.11 12.23
C LYS A 137 -18.20 -7.66 10.92
N ALA A 138 -18.67 -6.42 10.84
CA ALA A 138 -19.20 -5.86 9.61
C ALA A 138 -18.14 -5.81 8.50
N MET A 139 -16.91 -5.41 8.84
CA MET A 139 -15.80 -5.39 7.86
C MET A 139 -15.54 -6.78 7.26
N ARG A 140 -15.47 -7.83 8.09
CA ARG A 140 -15.33 -9.21 7.60
C ARG A 140 -16.49 -9.66 6.72
N ALA A 141 -17.71 -9.24 7.05
CA ALA A 141 -18.89 -9.61 6.27
C ALA A 141 -18.92 -8.96 4.86
N LEU A 142 -18.21 -7.84 4.67
CA LEU A 142 -18.09 -7.20 3.36
C LEU A 142 -17.05 -7.88 2.46
N VAL A 143 -16.02 -8.47 3.08
CA VAL A 143 -14.89 -9.04 2.35
C VAL A 143 -15.22 -10.48 1.97
N HIS A 144 -15.41 -10.70 0.68
CA HIS A 144 -15.57 -12.01 0.08
C HIS A 144 -14.77 -12.05 -1.22
N VAL A 145 -14.26 -13.23 -1.56
CA VAL A 145 -13.59 -13.48 -2.83
C VAL A 145 -14.60 -14.18 -3.73
N PRO A 146 -14.99 -13.58 -4.87
CA PRO A 146 -15.85 -14.25 -5.84
C PRO A 146 -15.20 -15.56 -6.35
N GLU A 147 -15.97 -16.64 -6.40
CA GLU A 147 -15.45 -17.98 -6.72
C GLU A 147 -14.84 -18.09 -8.13
N ASP A 148 -15.39 -17.35 -9.10
CA ASP A 148 -14.95 -17.37 -10.51
C ASP A 148 -14.06 -16.17 -10.88
N LEU A 149 -13.47 -15.48 -9.89
CA LEU A 149 -12.67 -14.29 -10.15
C LEU A 149 -11.37 -14.63 -10.89
N THR A 150 -11.20 -14.12 -12.11
CA THR A 150 -9.96 -14.31 -12.88
C THR A 150 -8.96 -13.17 -12.66
N ALA A 151 -7.69 -13.41 -13.01
CA ALA A 151 -6.66 -12.34 -12.99
C ALA A 151 -7.01 -11.19 -13.96
N GLU A 152 -7.64 -11.49 -15.09
CA GLU A 152 -8.09 -10.48 -16.05
C GLU A 152 -9.20 -9.59 -15.45
N ASP A 153 -10.15 -10.19 -14.74
CA ASP A 153 -11.21 -9.44 -14.03
C ASP A 153 -10.61 -8.51 -12.96
N VAL A 154 -9.64 -9.02 -12.20
CA VAL A 154 -8.92 -8.23 -11.19
C VAL A 154 -8.23 -7.05 -11.84
N LEU A 155 -7.46 -7.26 -12.90
CA LEU A 155 -6.74 -6.18 -13.59
C LEU A 155 -7.69 -5.16 -14.20
N THR A 156 -8.76 -5.63 -14.85
CA THR A 156 -9.78 -4.78 -15.47
C THR A 156 -10.46 -3.87 -14.46
N ALA A 157 -10.67 -4.33 -13.22
CA ALA A 157 -11.21 -3.52 -12.15
C ALA A 157 -10.14 -2.66 -11.44
N LEU A 158 -8.94 -3.19 -11.24
CA LEU A 158 -7.88 -2.56 -10.46
C LEU A 158 -7.25 -1.37 -11.18
N VAL A 159 -6.96 -1.48 -12.48
CA VAL A 159 -6.36 -0.40 -13.26
C VAL A 159 -7.16 0.91 -13.17
N PRO A 160 -8.47 0.95 -13.48
CA PRO A 160 -9.23 2.19 -13.34
C PRO A 160 -9.30 2.68 -11.89
N ALA A 161 -9.45 1.78 -10.89
CA ALA A 161 -9.39 2.17 -9.49
C ALA A 161 -8.07 2.82 -9.11
N THR A 162 -6.92 2.32 -9.58
CA THR A 162 -5.62 2.92 -9.30
C THR A 162 -5.50 4.33 -9.88
N LEU A 163 -6.05 4.57 -11.08
CA LEU A 163 -6.11 5.90 -11.66
C LEU A 163 -6.98 6.84 -10.84
N GLU A 164 -8.14 6.41 -10.36
CA GLU A 164 -8.99 7.20 -9.45
C GLU A 164 -8.25 7.57 -8.15
N LEU A 165 -7.44 6.65 -7.60
CA LEU A 165 -6.65 6.90 -6.39
C LEU A 165 -5.52 7.92 -6.59
N LEU A 166 -5.13 8.22 -7.83
CA LEU A 166 -4.14 9.25 -8.14
C LEU A 166 -4.75 10.64 -8.37
N LYS A 167 -6.06 10.72 -8.63
CA LYS A 167 -6.73 12.00 -8.91
C LYS A 167 -6.72 12.92 -7.71
N SER A 168 -6.47 14.21 -7.95
CA SER A 168 -6.44 15.25 -6.92
C SER A 168 -7.67 15.28 -6.02
N GLU A 169 -8.87 15.03 -6.56
CA GLU A 169 -10.11 15.01 -5.80
C GLU A 169 -10.16 13.86 -4.78
N ALA A 170 -9.40 12.79 -5.01
CA ALA A 170 -9.26 11.66 -4.09
C ALA A 170 -8.18 11.90 -3.01
N LEU A 171 -7.34 12.94 -3.13
CA LEU A 171 -6.20 13.23 -2.26
C LEU A 171 -6.59 14.09 -1.07
N SER A 172 -7.51 13.58 -0.25
CA SER A 172 -7.77 14.20 1.05
C SER A 172 -6.58 13.99 1.98
N SER A 173 -6.13 15.09 2.58
CA SER A 173 -5.07 15.06 3.59
C SER A 173 -5.51 14.27 4.82
N SER A 174 -4.62 13.42 5.30
CA SER A 174 -4.68 12.73 6.58
C SER A 174 -4.07 13.55 7.71
N LEU A 175 -3.50 14.73 7.40
CA LEU A 175 -2.93 15.69 8.35
C LEU A 175 -3.71 17.02 8.33
N PRO A 176 -4.22 17.51 9.48
CA PRO A 176 -4.92 18.79 9.52
C PRO A 176 -4.04 19.95 9.05
N GLY A 177 -4.51 20.72 8.07
CA GLY A 177 -3.83 21.93 7.57
C GLY A 177 -2.78 21.70 6.49
N GLU A 178 -2.43 20.45 6.18
CA GLU A 178 -1.48 20.10 5.11
C GLU A 178 -2.22 19.85 3.80
N THR A 179 -1.68 20.36 2.69
CA THR A 179 -2.08 19.97 1.33
C THR A 179 -1.27 18.76 0.88
N VAL A 180 -1.82 17.98 -0.05
CA VAL A 180 -1.12 16.84 -0.65
C VAL A 180 -0.73 17.23 -2.06
N ASP A 181 0.57 17.24 -2.32
CA ASP A 181 1.12 17.72 -3.59
C ASP A 181 1.88 16.59 -4.32
N GLU A 182 2.33 15.59 -3.55
CA GLU A 182 3.07 14.43 -4.06
C GLU A 182 2.39 13.13 -3.60
N VAL A 183 2.21 12.20 -4.55
CA VAL A 183 1.60 10.90 -4.28
C VAL A 183 2.48 9.80 -4.86
N GLN A 184 2.64 8.73 -4.09
CA GLN A 184 3.18 7.47 -4.59
C GLN A 184 2.15 6.38 -4.32
N LEU A 185 1.58 5.83 -5.39
CA LEU A 185 0.64 4.72 -5.32
C LEU A 185 1.40 3.41 -5.50
N PHE A 186 1.20 2.51 -4.56
CA PHE A 186 1.71 1.15 -4.59
C PHE A 186 0.55 0.21 -4.88
N VAL A 187 0.65 -0.55 -5.95
CA VAL A 187 -0.20 -1.72 -6.13
C VAL A 187 0.47 -2.87 -5.42
N ILE A 188 -0.19 -3.41 -4.39
CA ILE A 188 0.31 -4.54 -3.64
C ILE A 188 -0.03 -5.80 -4.41
N SER A 189 1.00 -6.44 -4.95
CA SER A 189 0.85 -7.64 -5.75
C SER A 189 1.41 -8.84 -5.02
N ASN A 190 0.51 -9.71 -4.57
CA ASN A 190 0.81 -11.14 -4.47
C ASN A 190 0.30 -11.89 -5.74
N VAL A 191 -0.60 -11.23 -6.47
CA VAL A 191 -1.33 -11.73 -7.66
C VAL A 191 -0.48 -11.71 -8.93
N LEU A 192 0.55 -10.85 -8.98
CA LEU A 192 1.41 -10.66 -10.16
C LEU A 192 2.73 -11.45 -10.07
N GLU A 193 2.98 -12.16 -8.96
CA GLU A 193 4.17 -12.98 -8.77
C GLU A 193 3.97 -14.39 -9.39
N GLY A 194 3.72 -14.43 -10.70
CA GLY A 194 4.13 -15.55 -11.55
C GLY A 194 5.52 -15.25 -12.14
N PRO A 195 6.38 -16.25 -12.40
CA PRO A 195 7.76 -16.03 -12.83
C PRO A 195 7.92 -15.23 -14.15
N ASP A 196 6.84 -15.04 -14.91
CA ASP A 196 6.87 -14.40 -16.23
C ASP A 196 6.28 -12.97 -16.29
N TYR A 197 5.72 -12.41 -15.21
CA TYR A 197 4.93 -11.17 -15.30
C TYR A 197 5.65 -9.86 -14.91
N ILE A 198 6.85 -9.92 -14.35
CA ILE A 198 7.63 -8.72 -13.96
C ILE A 198 8.06 -7.90 -15.20
N ARG A 199 8.09 -8.48 -16.39
CA ARG A 199 8.49 -7.76 -17.62
C ARG A 199 7.42 -6.83 -18.19
N THR A 200 6.14 -7.09 -17.95
CA THR A 200 5.07 -6.44 -18.72
C THR A 200 4.66 -5.07 -18.18
N MET A 201 4.93 -4.73 -16.92
CA MET A 201 4.59 -3.40 -16.37
C MET A 201 5.68 -2.34 -16.59
N GLU A 202 6.94 -2.74 -16.75
CA GLU A 202 8.00 -1.82 -17.21
C GLU A 202 7.81 -1.47 -18.71
N ASP A 203 7.31 -2.42 -19.51
CA ASP A 203 7.06 -2.22 -20.94
C ASP A 203 5.86 -1.31 -21.25
N VAL A 204 4.87 -1.21 -20.36
CA VAL A 204 3.68 -0.34 -20.55
C VAL A 204 3.95 1.11 -20.15
N VAL A 205 4.93 1.36 -19.27
CA VAL A 205 5.28 2.71 -18.80
C VAL A 205 6.48 3.30 -19.56
N GLY A 206 7.13 2.50 -20.42
CA GLY A 206 8.26 2.93 -21.24
C GLY A 206 9.54 3.14 -20.43
N PRO A 207 10.72 3.07 -21.08
CA PRO A 207 11.99 3.22 -20.40
C PRO A 207 12.13 4.64 -19.84
N MET A 208 12.23 4.77 -18.51
CA MET A 208 12.63 6.02 -17.87
C MET A 208 14.11 6.28 -18.18
N HIS A 209 14.35 7.20 -19.12
CA HIS A 209 15.62 7.90 -19.29
C HIS A 209 15.53 9.32 -18.73
#